data_AF-A0A5J4PN93-F1
#
_entry.id   AF-A0A5J4PN93-F1
#
_cell.length_a   1.000
_cell.length_b   1.000
_cell.length_c   1.000
_cell.angle_alpha   90.00
_cell.angle_beta   90.00
_cell.angle_gamma   90.00
#
_symmetry.space_group_name_H-M   'P 1'
#
loop_
_entity.id
_entity.type
_entity.pdbx_description
1 polymer ?
#
loop_
_entity_poly.entity_id
_entity_poly.type
_entity_poly.pdbx_seq_one_letter_code
_entity_poly.pdbx_strand_id
1 'polypeptide(L)'
;NSGGHIAHLGGAFAGYCFAAGLSKGIDITNWINKLIDGFLTLFNKTTYRRKRKPSMKVYHYTQKTQDYEYNANKKLQSDKVDKILDKLKKSGYESLTSEEKRILFDAGKE
;
A
#
# COMPACT_ATOMS: atom_id res chain seq x y z
N ASN A 1 -17.33 -0.19 -56.10
CA ASN A 1 -17.10 -1.11 -54.95
C ASN A 1 -17.76 -0.50 -53.72
N SER A 2 -18.92 -1.01 -53.31
CA SER A 2 -19.72 -0.46 -52.20
C SER A 2 -19.00 -0.51 -50.84
N GLY A 3 -17.99 -1.36 -50.70
CA GLY A 3 -17.16 -1.44 -49.49
C GLY A 3 -16.33 -0.18 -49.22
N GLY A 4 -15.92 0.56 -50.26
CA GLY A 4 -15.13 1.80 -50.10
C GLY A 4 -15.96 2.96 -49.53
N HIS A 5 -17.23 3.07 -49.92
CA HIS A 5 -18.14 4.08 -49.40
C HIS A 5 -18.52 3.79 -47.93
N ILE A 6 -18.72 2.52 -47.58
CA ILE A 6 -19.00 2.09 -46.20
C ILE A 6 -17.77 2.34 -45.31
N ALA A 7 -16.56 2.08 -45.80
CA ALA A 7 -15.33 2.38 -45.08
C ALA A 7 -15.13 3.88 -44.85
N HIS A 8 -15.43 4.73 -45.85
CA HIS A 8 -15.39 6.18 -45.68
C HIS A 8 -16.43 6.69 -44.68
N LEU A 9 -17.66 6.17 -44.74
CA LEU A 9 -18.72 6.54 -43.80
C LEU A 9 -18.38 6.09 -42.36
N GLY A 10 -17.85 4.88 -42.21
CA GLY A 10 -17.39 4.35 -40.93
C GLY A 10 -16.20 5.13 -40.36
N GLY A 11 -15.23 5.49 -41.21
CA GLY A 11 -14.07 6.30 -40.81
C GLY A 11 -14.45 7.72 -40.40
N ALA A 12 -15.36 8.36 -41.12
CA ALA A 12 -15.88 9.68 -40.78
C ALA A 12 -16.66 9.66 -39.45
N PHE A 13 -17.49 8.64 -39.24
CA PHE A 13 -18.24 8.47 -38.00
C PHE A 13 -17.31 8.19 -36.79
N ALA A 14 -16.36 7.26 -36.94
CA ALA A 14 -15.38 6.96 -35.90
C ALA A 14 -14.51 8.18 -35.55
N GLY A 15 -14.06 8.94 -36.55
CA GLY A 15 -13.32 10.18 -36.38
C GLY A 15 -14.13 11.25 -35.63
N TYR A 16 -15.43 11.39 -35.95
CA TYR A 16 -16.32 12.31 -35.26
C TYR A 16 -16.52 11.91 -33.77
N CYS A 17 -16.79 10.63 -33.49
CA CYS A 17 -16.92 10.13 -32.12
C CYS A 17 -15.63 10.32 -31.31
N PHE A 18 -14.46 10.10 -31.93
CA PHE A 18 -13.16 10.30 -31.30
C PHE A 18 -12.90 11.78 -30.97
N ALA A 19 -13.14 12.68 -31.93
CA ALA A 19 -12.98 14.12 -31.73
C ALA A 19 -13.94 14.64 -30.63
N ALA A 20 -15.20 14.22 -30.65
CA ALA A 20 -16.19 14.60 -29.63
C ALA A 20 -15.83 14.07 -28.23
N GLY A 21 -15.19 12.91 -28.14
CA GLY A 21 -14.69 12.34 -26.88
C GLY A 21 -13.50 13.11 -26.31
N LEU A 22 -12.55 13.52 -27.17
CA LEU A 22 -11.39 14.32 -26.78
C LEU A 22 -11.77 15.70 -26.27
N SER A 23 -12.74 16.37 -26.90
CA SER A 23 -13.22 17.69 -26.47
C SER A 23 -13.91 17.70 -25.10
N LYS A 24 -14.36 16.55 -24.59
CA LYS A 24 -15.02 16.41 -23.29
C LYS A 24 -14.05 16.23 -22.12
N GLY A 25 -12.73 16.27 -22.35
CA GLY A 25 -11.73 16.17 -21.28
C GLY A 25 -11.79 14.86 -20.49
N ILE A 26 -12.39 13.81 -21.08
CA ILE A 26 -12.37 12.47 -20.51
C ILE A 26 -10.89 12.05 -20.44
N ASP A 27 -10.44 11.46 -19.32
CA ASP A 27 -9.08 10.94 -19.11
C ASP A 27 -8.78 9.71 -20.00
N ILE A 28 -8.94 9.90 -21.30
CA ILE A 28 -8.81 8.91 -22.35
C ILE A 28 -7.36 8.42 -22.43
N THR A 29 -6.43 9.29 -22.05
CA THR A 29 -4.99 9.04 -21.99
C THR A 29 -4.66 7.74 -21.25
N ASN A 30 -5.35 7.42 -20.15
CA ASN A 30 -5.03 6.24 -19.34
C ASN A 30 -5.40 4.91 -20.02
N TRP A 31 -6.54 4.83 -20.71
CA TRP A 31 -6.93 3.59 -21.38
C TRP A 31 -6.29 3.47 -22.77
N ILE A 32 -6.10 4.59 -23.49
CA ILE A 32 -5.36 4.61 -24.75
C ILE A 32 -3.92 4.18 -24.53
N ASN A 33 -3.23 4.71 -23.51
CA ASN A 33 -1.86 4.28 -23.22
C ASN A 33 -1.78 2.77 -22.93
N LYS A 34 -2.73 2.22 -22.18
CA LYS A 34 -2.79 0.76 -21.94
C LYS A 34 -3.02 -0.05 -23.22
N LEU A 35 -3.84 0.45 -24.15
CA LEU A 35 -4.06 -0.21 -25.44
C LEU A 35 -2.83 -0.12 -26.34
N ILE A 36 -2.21 1.05 -26.45
CA ILE A 36 -0.97 1.26 -27.20
C ILE A 36 0.14 0.39 -26.61
N ASP A 37 0.30 0.36 -25.30
CA ASP A 37 1.27 -0.49 -24.60
C ASP A 37 1.00 -1.97 -24.86
N GLY A 38 -0.27 -2.41 -24.80
CA GLY A 38 -0.65 -3.80 -25.11
C GLY A 38 -0.36 -4.18 -26.56
N PHE A 39 -0.66 -3.29 -27.51
CA PHE A 39 -0.37 -3.48 -28.93
C PHE A 39 1.14 -3.52 -29.18
N LEU A 40 1.89 -2.55 -28.67
CA LEU A 40 3.36 -2.52 -28.74
C LEU A 40 3.99 -3.75 -28.07
N THR A 41 3.39 -4.30 -27.02
CA THR A 41 3.86 -5.54 -26.36
C THR A 41 3.63 -6.77 -27.23
N LEU A 42 2.58 -6.79 -28.04
CA LEU A 42 2.32 -7.88 -29.00
C LEU A 42 3.27 -7.82 -30.21
N PHE A 43 3.62 -6.61 -30.68
CA PHE A 43 4.54 -6.42 -31.81
C PHE A 43 6.02 -6.46 -31.43
N ASN A 44 6.36 -6.02 -30.21
CA ASN A 44 7.72 -6.13 -29.67
C ASN A 44 7.80 -7.32 -28.73
N LYS A 45 8.30 -8.46 -29.23
CA LYS A 45 8.53 -9.73 -28.49
C LYS A 45 9.47 -9.62 -27.26
N THR A 46 9.90 -8.41 -26.89
CA THR A 46 10.97 -8.14 -25.91
C THR A 46 10.48 -7.46 -24.62
N THR A 47 9.20 -7.10 -24.46
CA THR A 47 8.76 -6.33 -23.27
C THR A 47 8.13 -7.16 -22.14
N TYR A 48 7.96 -8.48 -22.30
CA TYR A 48 7.50 -9.36 -21.22
C TYR A 48 8.55 -9.61 -20.10
N ARG A 49 9.75 -9.00 -20.19
CA ARG A 49 10.78 -9.11 -19.15
C ARG A 49 10.65 -8.09 -18.02
N ARG A 50 9.68 -7.18 -18.03
CA ARG A 50 9.59 -6.14 -17.00
C ARG A 50 8.62 -6.51 -15.87
N LYS A 51 9.22 -6.71 -14.69
CA LYS A 51 8.62 -6.65 -13.35
C LYS A 51 7.90 -7.90 -12.85
N ARG A 52 8.58 -9.05 -12.84
CA ARG A 52 8.44 -9.89 -11.65
C ARG A 52 9.09 -9.13 -10.50
N LYS A 53 8.28 -8.55 -9.60
CA LYS A 53 8.78 -8.17 -8.27
C LYS A 53 9.48 -9.41 -7.71
N PRO A 54 10.74 -9.34 -7.26
CA PRO A 54 11.33 -10.47 -6.56
C PRO A 54 10.49 -10.71 -5.31
N SER A 55 9.67 -11.76 -5.34
CA SER A 55 9.01 -12.27 -4.15
C SER A 55 10.09 -12.94 -3.32
N MET A 56 10.76 -12.16 -2.48
CA MET A 56 11.69 -12.69 -1.49
C MET A 56 10.88 -13.57 -0.54
N LYS A 57 10.98 -14.89 -0.68
CA LYS A 57 10.51 -15.82 0.35
C LYS A 57 11.54 -15.75 1.48
N VAL A 58 11.26 -14.94 2.48
CA VAL A 58 12.02 -14.93 3.73
C VAL A 58 11.70 -16.23 4.44
N TYR A 59 12.61 -17.19 4.38
CA TYR A 59 12.55 -18.37 5.24
C TYR A 59 13.01 -17.93 6.63
N HIS A 60 12.06 -17.71 7.54
CA HIS A 60 12.36 -17.54 8.97
C HIS A 60 12.82 -18.91 9.53
N TYR A 61 14.06 -19.28 9.24
CA TYR A 61 14.70 -20.41 9.91
C TYR A 61 15.03 -19.91 11.33
N THR A 62 14.37 -20.50 12.33
CA THR A 62 14.69 -20.36 13.76
C THR A 62 14.60 -18.94 14.35
N GLN A 63 13.39 -18.38 14.55
CA GLN A 63 13.15 -17.31 15.57
C GLN A 63 11.74 -17.30 16.19
N LYS A 64 10.83 -18.22 15.82
CA LYS A 64 9.42 -18.14 16.27
C LYS A 64 9.22 -18.23 17.79
N THR A 65 10.13 -18.90 18.51
CA THR A 65 10.14 -18.96 19.98
C THR A 65 10.71 -17.69 20.61
N GLN A 66 11.76 -17.11 20.01
CA GLN A 66 12.35 -15.85 20.48
C GLN A 66 11.40 -14.67 20.30
N ASP A 67 10.68 -14.62 19.18
CA ASP A 67 9.65 -13.60 18.93
C ASP A 67 8.50 -13.69 19.93
N TYR A 68 8.10 -14.91 20.31
CA TYR A 68 7.04 -15.12 21.31
C TYR A 68 7.48 -14.63 22.69
N GLU A 69 8.68 -14.99 23.13
CA GLU A 69 9.23 -14.54 24.42
C GLU A 69 9.47 -13.04 24.45
N TYR A 70 9.97 -12.46 23.35
CA TYR A 70 10.15 -11.01 23.22
C TYR A 70 8.81 -10.27 23.32
N ASN A 71 7.79 -10.73 22.60
CA ASN A 71 6.46 -10.14 22.63
C ASN A 71 5.78 -10.31 24.00
N ALA A 72 5.97 -11.46 24.66
CA ALA A 72 5.46 -11.70 26.00
C ALA A 72 6.10 -10.76 27.03
N ASN A 73 7.42 -10.58 26.98
CA ASN A 73 8.11 -9.65 27.86
C ASN A 73 7.69 -8.20 27.61
N LYS A 74 7.53 -7.79 26.35
CA LYS A 74 7.06 -6.45 26.00
C LYS A 74 5.64 -6.20 26.53
N LYS A 75 4.75 -7.19 26.40
CA LYS A 75 3.40 -7.11 26.97
C LYS A 75 3.43 -6.99 28.49
N LEU A 76 4.26 -7.78 29.17
CA LEU A 76 4.41 -7.70 30.62
C LEU A 76 4.91 -6.32 31.09
N GLN A 77 5.79 -5.66 30.34
CA GLN A 77 6.22 -4.29 30.66
C GLN A 77 5.10 -3.27 30.41
N SER A 78 4.37 -3.39 29.30
CA SER A 78 3.19 -2.55 29.04
C SER A 78 2.14 -2.67 30.14
N ASP A 79 1.81 -3.90 30.56
CA ASP A 79 0.83 -4.16 31.62
C ASP A 79 1.25 -3.55 32.96
N LYS A 80 2.56 -3.44 33.23
CA LYS A 80 3.08 -2.76 34.43
C LYS A 80 2.90 -1.25 34.33
N VAL A 81 3.23 -0.66 33.17
CA VAL A 81 3.04 0.77 32.92
C VAL A 81 1.56 1.14 33.04
N ASP A 82 0.66 0.35 32.47
CA ASP A 82 -0.79 0.58 32.54
C ASP A 82 -1.32 0.56 33.98
N LYS A 83 -0.84 -0.37 34.81
CA LYS A 83 -1.17 -0.39 36.24
C LYS A 83 -0.70 0.86 36.98
N ILE A 84 0.49 1.35 36.63
CA ILE A 84 1.04 2.59 37.19
C ILE A 84 0.19 3.79 36.75
N LEU A 85 -0.21 3.85 35.48
CA LEU A 85 -1.09 4.89 34.94
C LEU A 85 -2.47 4.88 35.62
N ASP A 86 -3.05 3.71 35.88
CA ASP A 86 -4.31 3.57 36.61
C ASP A 86 -4.20 4.08 38.05
N LYS A 87 -3.10 3.76 38.73
CA LYS A 87 -2.82 4.24 40.09
C LYS A 87 -2.63 5.76 40.10
N LEU A 88 -1.87 6.30 39.15
CA LEU A 88 -1.69 7.73 38.93
C LEU A 88 -3.04 8.44 38.73
N LYS A 89 -3.94 7.87 37.90
CA LYS A 89 -5.27 8.42 37.63
C LYS A 89 -6.17 8.44 38.87
N LYS A 90 -6.10 7.39 39.72
CA LYS A 90 -6.97 7.26 40.90
C LYS A 90 -6.48 8.05 42.10
N SER A 91 -5.18 8.03 42.38
CA SER A 91 -4.60 8.49 43.65
C SER A 91 -3.55 9.60 43.47
N GLY A 92 -3.22 9.98 42.24
CA GLY A 92 -2.28 11.05 41.94
C GLY A 92 -0.80 10.65 42.03
N TYR A 93 0.08 11.56 41.63
CA TYR A 93 1.52 11.29 41.48
C TYR A 93 2.24 10.99 42.80
N GLU A 94 1.77 11.58 43.90
CA GLU A 94 2.35 11.35 45.23
C GLU A 94 2.12 9.93 45.77
N SER A 95 1.15 9.21 45.22
CA SER A 95 0.87 7.82 45.59
C SER A 95 1.84 6.80 44.96
N LEU A 96 2.67 7.23 44.00
CA LEU A 96 3.61 6.38 43.30
C LEU A 96 4.91 6.20 44.11
N THR A 97 5.44 4.99 44.14
CA THR A 97 6.76 4.71 44.71
C THR A 97 7.86 5.30 43.83
N SER A 98 9.06 5.48 44.39
CA SER A 98 10.22 5.97 43.63
C SER A 98 10.53 5.10 42.40
N GLU A 99 10.28 3.79 42.49
CA GLU A 99 10.45 2.86 41.37
C GLU A 99 9.36 3.04 40.30
N GLU A 100 8.09 3.16 40.70
CA GLU A 100 6.98 3.39 39.76
C GLU A 100 7.15 4.72 39.00
N LYS A 101 7.59 5.77 39.70
CA LYS A 101 7.91 7.07 39.08
C LYS A 101 9.03 6.95 38.05
N ARG A 102 10.07 6.18 38.35
CA ARG A 102 11.18 5.93 37.42
C ARG A 102 10.73 5.17 36.18
N ILE A 103 9.93 4.10 36.36
CA ILE A 103 9.39 3.32 35.24
C ILE A 103 8.53 4.20 34.32
N LEU A 104 7.68 5.05 34.90
CA LEU A 104 6.85 5.98 34.13
C LEU A 104 7.69 7.00 33.34
N PHE A 105 8.78 7.50 33.95
CA PHE A 105 9.69 8.43 33.29
C PHE A 105 10.48 7.78 32.15
N ASP A 106 10.99 6.58 32.37
CA ASP A 106 11.71 5.82 31.34
C ASP A 106 10.78 5.47 30.16
N ALA A 107 9.52 5.10 30.44
CA ALA A 107 8.50 4.84 29.41
C ALA A 107 8.09 6.09 28.60
N GLY A 108 8.25 7.29 29.14
CA GLY A 108 7.98 8.54 28.42
C GLY A 108 9.16 9.05 27.57
N LYS A 109 10.33 8.41 27.69
CA LYS A 109 11.54 8.73 26.90
C LYS A 109 11.73 7.83 25.69
N GLU A 110 11.20 6.61 25.74
CA GLU A 110 11.04 5.75 24.56
C GLU A 110 10.00 6.33 23.59
#